data_AF-A0A5F8A443-F1
#
_entry.id   AF-A0A5F8A443-F1
#
_cell.length_a   1.000
_cell.length_b   1.000
_cell.length_c   1.000
_cell.angle_alpha   90.00
_cell.angle_beta   90.00
_cell.angle_gamma   90.00
#
_symmetry.space_group_name_H-M   'P 1'
#
loop_
_entity.id
_entity.type
_entity.pdbx_description
1 polymer ?
#
loop_
_entity_poly.entity_id
_entity_poly.type
_entity_poly.pdbx_seq_one_letter_code
_entity_poly.pdbx_strand_id
1 'polypeptide(L)'
;MNSFGFPQYVKIFKEQLSLPAEFPDKLFAEKWNENVQYLSEDRSVQEVLQKHFNISKNLRSLHMLLMLTLNRVTASHPFMTAIDLMEASQLCSMDSKANIVHGLSVLEICLIIAMKHLNDIYEEEPFNFQMVYNEFQKFVQRKAHSVYNFEKPVVMKAFEHLQQLELIKPMERTSGNSQREYQLMKLLLDNTQIMNALQKYPNCPTDVRQWATSSLSWL
;
A
#
# COMPACT_ATOMS: atom_id res chain seq x y z
N MET A 1 -2.69 8.26 26.59
CA MET A 1 -2.89 6.97 25.89
C MET A 1 -3.97 6.20 26.64
N ASN A 2 -4.89 5.54 25.94
CA ASN A 2 -5.97 4.79 26.60
C ASN A 2 -5.40 3.69 27.51
N SER A 3 -5.90 3.61 28.75
CA SER A 3 -5.33 2.80 29.84
C SER A 3 -5.76 1.32 29.84
N PHE A 4 -6.51 0.87 28.83
CA PHE A 4 -7.02 -0.50 28.79
C PHE A 4 -6.12 -1.47 28.02
N GLY A 5 -6.19 -2.75 28.43
CA GLY A 5 -5.50 -3.88 27.80
C GLY A 5 -6.34 -4.55 26.70
N PHE A 6 -5.74 -5.52 26.00
CA PHE A 6 -6.41 -6.25 24.93
C PHE A 6 -7.70 -6.97 25.35
N PRO A 7 -7.79 -7.64 26.53
CA PRO A 7 -9.05 -8.26 26.95
C PRO A 7 -10.22 -7.26 27.06
N GLN A 8 -9.93 -6.05 27.55
CA GLN A 8 -10.94 -4.98 27.62
C GLN A 8 -11.28 -4.45 26.22
N TYR A 9 -10.35 -4.45 25.27
CA TYR A 9 -10.62 -4.09 23.89
C TYR A 9 -11.57 -5.09 23.20
N VAL A 10 -11.39 -6.39 23.44
CA VAL A 10 -12.32 -7.44 22.97
C VAL A 10 -13.70 -7.28 23.61
N LYS A 11 -13.76 -6.93 24.91
CA LYS A 11 -15.03 -6.59 25.56
C LYS A 11 -15.73 -5.41 24.90
N ILE A 12 -14.99 -4.34 24.56
CA ILE A 12 -15.54 -3.18 23.86
C ILE A 12 -16.03 -3.58 22.45
N PHE A 13 -15.28 -4.40 21.70
CA PHE A 13 -15.73 -4.94 20.41
C PHE A 13 -17.10 -5.62 20.53
N LYS A 14 -17.27 -6.49 21.53
CA LYS A 14 -18.54 -7.17 21.79
C LYS A 14 -19.66 -6.18 22.14
N GLU A 15 -19.40 -5.26 23.08
CA GLU A 15 -20.40 -4.29 23.55
C GLU A 15 -20.88 -3.36 22.43
N GLN A 16 -19.98 -2.92 21.53
CA GLN A 16 -20.33 -2.01 20.43
C GLN A 16 -21.14 -2.68 19.32
N LEU A 17 -21.03 -4.00 19.15
CA LEU A 17 -21.78 -4.77 18.15
C LEU A 17 -23.07 -5.39 18.69
N SER A 18 -23.26 -5.44 20.00
CA SER A 18 -24.44 -6.07 20.61
C SER A 18 -25.67 -5.17 20.49
N LEU A 19 -26.83 -5.77 20.20
CA LEU A 19 -28.11 -5.08 20.20
C LEU A 19 -28.59 -4.83 21.64
N PRO A 20 -29.22 -3.66 21.91
CA PRO A 20 -29.67 -3.29 23.24
C PRO A 20 -30.89 -4.11 23.70
N ALA A 21 -31.09 -4.19 25.01
CA ALA A 21 -32.22 -4.91 25.61
C ALA A 21 -33.59 -4.33 25.21
N GLU A 22 -33.65 -3.09 24.74
CA GLU A 22 -34.86 -2.39 24.29
C GLU A 22 -35.29 -2.79 22.87
N PHE A 23 -34.47 -3.54 22.13
CA PHE A 23 -34.73 -3.90 20.73
C PHE A 23 -36.07 -4.68 20.56
N PRO A 24 -36.94 -4.34 19.59
CA PRO A 24 -38.30 -4.89 19.52
C PRO A 24 -38.37 -6.41 19.34
N ASP A 25 -37.57 -6.97 18.42
CA ASP A 25 -37.53 -8.42 18.17
C ASP A 25 -36.49 -9.09 19.07
N LYS A 26 -36.95 -9.63 20.19
CA LYS A 26 -36.08 -10.25 21.21
C LYS A 26 -35.37 -11.49 20.70
N LEU A 27 -36.06 -12.34 19.93
CA LEU A 27 -35.47 -13.59 19.41
C LEU A 27 -34.36 -13.30 18.42
N PHE A 28 -34.53 -12.28 17.56
CA PHE A 28 -33.45 -11.84 16.69
C PHE A 28 -32.29 -11.24 17.47
N ALA A 29 -32.57 -10.37 18.45
CA ALA A 29 -31.52 -9.75 19.26
C ALA A 29 -30.69 -10.77 20.05
N GLU A 30 -31.32 -11.81 20.62
CA GLU A 30 -30.65 -12.91 21.29
C GLU A 30 -29.71 -13.64 20.34
N LYS A 31 -30.19 -14.07 19.17
CA LYS A 31 -29.37 -14.76 18.15
C LYS A 31 -28.22 -13.90 17.64
N TRP A 32 -28.46 -12.61 17.44
CA TRP A 32 -27.42 -11.66 17.03
C TRP A 32 -26.34 -11.54 18.11
N ASN A 33 -26.73 -11.34 19.37
CA ASN A 33 -25.79 -11.19 20.47
C ASN A 33 -25.02 -12.48 20.76
N GLU A 34 -25.63 -13.66 20.57
CA GLU A 34 -24.93 -14.95 20.59
C GLU A 34 -23.89 -15.05 19.48
N ASN A 35 -24.23 -14.67 18.23
CA ASN A 35 -23.27 -14.63 17.13
C ASN A 35 -22.08 -13.70 17.44
N VAL A 36 -22.34 -12.51 17.99
CA VAL A 36 -21.28 -11.57 18.40
C VAL A 36 -20.41 -12.17 19.52
N GLN A 37 -21.00 -12.92 20.46
CA GLN A 37 -20.24 -13.64 21.48
C GLN A 37 -19.30 -14.66 20.84
N TYR A 38 -19.79 -15.51 19.94
CA TYR A 38 -18.97 -16.50 19.24
C TYR A 38 -17.83 -15.84 18.44
N LEU A 39 -18.11 -14.74 17.75
CA LEU A 39 -17.07 -13.98 17.03
C LEU A 39 -16.00 -13.41 17.98
N SER A 40 -16.36 -13.00 19.20
CA SER A 40 -15.39 -12.47 20.15
C SER A 40 -14.38 -13.51 20.66
N GLU A 41 -14.74 -14.80 20.59
CA GLU A 41 -13.92 -15.94 20.99
C GLU A 41 -13.17 -16.57 19.81
N ASP A 42 -13.56 -16.24 18.57
CA ASP A 42 -12.92 -16.75 17.37
C ASP A 42 -11.46 -16.29 17.26
N ARG A 43 -10.56 -17.24 17.02
CA ARG A 43 -9.12 -16.99 16.95
C ARG A 43 -8.74 -16.02 15.82
N SER A 44 -9.34 -16.19 14.64
CA SER A 44 -9.03 -15.34 13.49
C SER A 44 -9.51 -13.90 13.71
N VAL A 45 -10.66 -13.74 14.37
CA VAL A 45 -11.15 -12.42 14.81
C VAL A 45 -10.21 -11.81 15.85
N GLN A 46 -9.78 -12.56 16.86
CA GLN A 46 -8.84 -12.06 17.86
C GLN A 46 -7.49 -11.66 17.25
N GLU A 47 -6.98 -12.40 16.27
CA GLU A 47 -5.75 -12.05 15.54
C GLU A 47 -5.91 -10.71 14.78
N VAL A 48 -7.05 -10.50 14.12
CA VAL A 48 -7.40 -9.21 13.50
C VAL A 48 -7.49 -8.10 14.54
N LEU A 49 -8.24 -8.29 15.62
CA LEU A 49 -8.39 -7.30 16.68
C LEU A 49 -7.05 -6.96 17.34
N GLN A 50 -6.17 -7.95 17.54
CA GLN A 50 -4.84 -7.77 18.11
C GLN A 50 -3.96 -6.93 17.17
N LYS A 51 -4.01 -7.17 15.86
CA LYS A 51 -3.31 -6.36 14.85
C LYS A 51 -3.74 -4.90 14.95
N HIS A 52 -5.05 -4.62 14.97
CA HIS A 52 -5.58 -3.26 15.08
C HIS A 52 -5.24 -2.60 16.42
N PHE A 53 -5.33 -3.34 17.53
CA PHE A 53 -4.97 -2.87 18.86
C PHE A 53 -3.49 -2.47 18.98
N ASN A 54 -2.59 -3.25 18.35
CA ASN A 54 -1.16 -2.98 18.32
C ASN A 54 -0.83 -1.71 17.52
N ILE A 55 -1.62 -1.39 16.48
CA ILE A 55 -1.48 -0.15 15.70
C ILE A 55 -2.00 1.05 16.51
N SER A 56 -3.19 0.93 17.10
CA SER A 56 -3.79 2.01 17.88
C SER A 56 -4.82 1.49 18.88
N LYS A 57 -4.81 2.05 20.09
CA LYS A 57 -5.87 1.82 21.09
C LYS A 57 -7.08 2.75 20.90
N ASN A 58 -7.20 3.43 19.75
CA ASN A 58 -8.27 4.38 19.48
C ASN A 58 -9.57 3.66 19.10
N LEU A 59 -10.65 3.91 19.84
CA LEU A 59 -11.96 3.31 19.56
C LEU A 59 -12.59 3.80 18.25
N ARG A 60 -12.20 4.98 17.75
CA ARG A 60 -12.66 5.45 16.42
C ARG A 60 -12.17 4.53 15.31
N SER A 61 -10.94 4.04 15.40
CA SER A 61 -10.40 3.07 14.43
C SER A 61 -11.13 1.73 14.52
N LEU A 62 -11.48 1.30 15.75
CA LEU A 62 -12.34 0.15 15.95
C LEU A 62 -13.71 0.34 15.29
N HIS A 63 -14.37 1.49 15.53
CA HIS A 63 -15.67 1.78 14.91
C HIS A 63 -15.60 1.75 13.37
N MET A 64 -14.51 2.25 12.77
CA MET A 64 -14.32 2.16 11.32
C MET A 64 -14.24 0.70 10.85
N LEU A 65 -13.49 -0.16 11.54
CA LEU A 65 -13.42 -1.59 11.24
C LEU A 65 -14.80 -2.26 11.36
N LEU A 66 -15.54 -1.94 12.44
CA LEU A 66 -16.87 -2.47 12.69
C LEU A 66 -17.87 -2.04 11.61
N MET A 67 -17.86 -0.77 11.23
CA MET A 67 -18.73 -0.26 10.17
C MET A 67 -18.44 -0.93 8.82
N LEU A 68 -17.18 -1.10 8.46
CA LEU A 68 -16.81 -1.81 7.22
C LEU A 68 -17.22 -3.28 7.23
N THR A 69 -17.17 -3.92 8.40
CA THR A 69 -17.66 -5.29 8.61
C THR A 69 -19.19 -5.35 8.43
N LEU A 70 -19.92 -4.45 9.10
CA LEU A 70 -21.38 -4.39 9.05
C LEU A 70 -21.92 -4.09 7.66
N ASN A 71 -21.18 -3.37 6.82
CA ASN A 71 -21.57 -3.12 5.42
C ASN A 71 -21.70 -4.40 4.58
N ARG A 72 -21.17 -5.55 5.03
CA ARG A 72 -21.35 -6.84 4.38
C ARG A 72 -22.65 -7.54 4.76
N VAL A 73 -23.28 -7.13 5.86
CA VAL A 73 -24.53 -7.72 6.35
C VAL A 73 -25.69 -7.26 5.48
N THR A 74 -26.42 -8.22 4.91
CA THR A 74 -27.55 -8.00 4.00
C THR A 74 -28.68 -8.99 4.29
N ALA A 75 -29.83 -8.87 3.62
CA ALA A 75 -30.91 -9.85 3.78
C ALA A 75 -30.49 -11.28 3.42
N SER A 76 -29.56 -11.47 2.48
CA SER A 76 -28.97 -12.77 2.12
C SER A 76 -27.78 -13.17 3.00
N HIS A 77 -27.24 -12.25 3.79
CA HIS A 77 -26.11 -12.48 4.71
C HIS A 77 -26.39 -11.80 6.05
N PRO A 78 -27.30 -12.38 6.87
CA PRO A 78 -27.91 -11.66 8.00
C PRO A 78 -27.03 -11.57 9.26
N PHE A 79 -25.93 -12.32 9.33
CA PHE A 79 -25.02 -12.34 10.47
C PHE A 79 -23.58 -12.10 10.02
N MET A 80 -22.81 -11.37 10.83
CA MET A 80 -21.38 -11.20 10.58
C MET A 80 -20.63 -12.51 10.74
N THR A 81 -19.59 -12.68 9.93
CA THR A 81 -18.65 -13.81 9.99
C THR A 81 -17.24 -13.30 10.23
N ALA A 82 -16.32 -14.21 10.57
CA ALA A 82 -14.91 -13.87 10.69
C ALA A 82 -14.32 -13.34 9.37
N ILE A 83 -14.79 -13.85 8.22
CA ILE A 83 -14.35 -13.42 6.89
C ILE A 83 -14.66 -11.94 6.66
N ASP A 84 -15.85 -11.48 7.07
CA ASP A 84 -16.24 -10.07 6.93
C ASP A 84 -15.26 -9.13 7.67
N LEU A 85 -14.84 -9.52 8.87
CA LEU A 85 -13.84 -8.77 9.64
C LEU A 85 -12.46 -8.82 9.00
N MET A 86 -12.05 -9.97 8.47
CA MET A 86 -10.76 -10.13 7.79
C MET A 86 -10.68 -9.24 6.53
N GLU A 87 -11.74 -9.22 5.73
CA GLU A 87 -11.83 -8.34 4.56
C GLU A 87 -11.85 -6.86 4.96
N ALA A 88 -12.64 -6.48 5.96
CA ALA A 88 -12.65 -5.12 6.49
C ALA A 88 -11.27 -4.70 7.01
N SER A 89 -10.55 -5.61 7.69
CA SER A 89 -9.19 -5.39 8.16
C SER A 89 -8.20 -5.19 7.00
N GLN A 90 -8.37 -5.92 5.90
CA GLN A 90 -7.56 -5.74 4.70
C GLN A 90 -7.77 -4.35 4.10
N LEU A 91 -9.01 -3.88 4.00
CA LEU A 91 -9.33 -2.53 3.52
C LEU A 91 -8.70 -1.45 4.40
N CYS A 92 -8.76 -1.60 5.73
CA CYS A 92 -8.13 -0.67 6.67
C CYS A 92 -6.60 -0.64 6.61
N SER A 93 -5.96 -1.70 6.10
CA SER A 93 -4.50 -1.86 6.15
C SER A 93 -3.82 -1.82 4.78
N MET A 94 -4.51 -1.32 3.75
CA MET A 94 -3.92 -1.15 2.42
C MET A 94 -2.81 -0.09 2.44
N ASP A 95 -1.66 -0.42 1.85
CA ASP A 95 -0.61 0.55 1.57
C ASP A 95 -1.01 1.36 0.33
N SER A 96 -1.33 2.65 0.55
CA SER A 96 -1.75 3.56 -0.51
C SER A 96 -0.67 3.78 -1.57
N LYS A 97 0.61 3.83 -1.20
CA LYS A 97 1.71 3.98 -2.16
C LYS A 97 1.85 2.75 -3.03
N ALA A 98 1.77 1.55 -2.44
CA ALA A 98 1.80 0.30 -3.20
C ALA A 98 0.66 0.22 -4.23
N ASN A 99 -0.53 0.70 -3.87
CA ASN A 99 -1.67 0.75 -4.79
C ASN A 99 -1.44 1.73 -5.95
N ILE A 100 -0.82 2.90 -5.71
CA ILE A 100 -0.46 3.85 -6.77
C ILE A 100 0.54 3.22 -7.72
N VAL A 101 1.59 2.56 -7.20
CA VAL A 101 2.62 1.92 -8.02
C VAL A 101 2.03 0.84 -8.92
N HIS A 102 1.02 0.10 -8.46
CA HIS A 102 0.31 -0.90 -9.27
C HIS A 102 -0.40 -0.30 -10.51
N GLY A 103 -0.74 1.00 -10.48
CA GLY A 103 -1.40 1.70 -11.59
C GLY A 103 -0.45 2.37 -12.59
N LEU A 104 0.86 2.33 -12.36
CA LEU A 104 1.85 2.97 -13.23
C LEU A 104 2.04 2.20 -14.54
N SER A 105 2.52 2.87 -15.58
CA SER A 105 2.96 2.22 -16.82
C SER A 105 4.28 1.47 -16.63
N VAL A 106 4.58 0.54 -17.54
CA VAL A 106 5.86 -0.20 -17.54
C VAL A 106 7.06 0.75 -17.63
N LEU A 107 6.96 1.84 -18.40
CA LEU A 107 8.03 2.84 -18.51
C LEU A 107 8.31 3.50 -17.14
N GLU A 108 7.27 3.90 -16.42
CA GLU A 108 7.40 4.52 -15.10
C GLU A 108 7.97 3.54 -14.07
N ILE A 109 7.55 2.28 -14.13
CA ILE A 109 8.13 1.21 -13.31
C ILE A 109 9.63 1.06 -13.60
N CYS A 110 10.04 1.08 -14.87
CA CYS A 110 11.46 1.04 -15.24
C CYS A 110 12.23 2.24 -14.68
N LEU A 111 11.63 3.43 -14.66
CA LEU A 111 12.27 4.61 -14.05
C LEU A 111 12.40 4.47 -12.53
N ILE A 112 11.38 3.93 -11.84
CA ILE A 112 11.48 3.63 -10.40
C ILE A 112 12.59 2.61 -10.13
N ILE A 113 12.75 1.59 -10.97
CA ILE A 113 13.83 0.61 -10.84
C ILE A 113 15.20 1.28 -11.06
N ALA A 114 15.34 2.15 -12.06
CA ALA A 114 16.56 2.95 -12.25
C ALA A 114 16.88 3.81 -11.00
N MET A 115 15.88 4.50 -10.44
CA MET A 115 16.04 5.29 -9.22
C MET A 115 16.45 4.42 -8.02
N LYS A 116 15.82 3.25 -7.87
CA LYS A 116 16.22 2.26 -6.85
C LYS A 116 17.69 1.88 -7.01
N HIS A 117 18.15 1.58 -8.22
CA HIS A 117 19.56 1.24 -8.46
C HIS A 117 20.49 2.40 -8.13
N LEU A 118 20.13 3.64 -8.47
CA LEU A 118 20.91 4.81 -8.10
C LEU A 118 20.99 4.97 -6.57
N ASN A 119 19.88 4.80 -5.86
CA ASN A 119 19.87 4.80 -4.39
C ASN A 119 20.76 3.71 -3.80
N ASP A 120 20.71 2.49 -4.35
CA ASP A 120 21.53 1.37 -3.89
C ASP A 120 23.03 1.60 -4.19
N ILE A 121 23.38 2.20 -5.33
CA ILE A 121 24.77 2.47 -5.76
C ILE A 121 25.38 3.65 -5.01
N TYR A 122 24.61 4.72 -4.84
CA TYR A 122 25.07 6.00 -4.30
C TYR A 122 24.57 6.24 -2.86
N GLU A 123 24.18 5.17 -2.14
CA GLU A 123 23.83 5.21 -0.72
C GLU A 123 22.77 6.29 -0.37
N GLU A 124 21.63 6.28 -1.07
CA GLU A 124 20.50 7.21 -0.86
C GLU A 124 20.77 8.70 -1.19
N GLU A 125 21.87 9.01 -1.86
CA GLU A 125 22.13 10.34 -2.42
C GLU A 125 21.08 10.73 -3.49
N PRO A 126 20.71 12.01 -3.61
CA PRO A 126 19.70 12.45 -4.57
C PRO A 126 20.19 12.33 -6.01
N PHE A 127 19.24 12.16 -6.93
CA PHE A 127 19.51 11.99 -8.36
C PHE A 127 18.75 13.04 -9.19
N ASN A 128 19.21 13.31 -10.41
CA ASN A 128 18.47 14.11 -11.38
C ASN A 128 17.97 13.23 -12.54
N PHE A 129 17.16 13.81 -13.44
CA PHE A 129 16.59 13.09 -14.59
C PHE A 129 17.69 12.49 -15.48
N GLN A 130 18.80 13.19 -15.70
CA GLN A 130 19.86 12.70 -16.58
C GLN A 130 20.51 11.42 -16.03
N MET A 131 20.71 11.32 -14.72
CA MET A 131 21.23 10.10 -14.07
C MET A 131 20.26 8.93 -14.24
N VAL A 132 18.97 9.16 -13.98
CA VAL A 132 17.92 8.13 -14.12
C VAL A 132 17.79 7.69 -15.57
N TYR A 133 17.79 8.63 -16.52
CA TYR A 133 17.74 8.34 -17.94
C TYR A 133 18.95 7.52 -18.39
N ASN A 134 20.16 7.85 -17.94
CA ASN A 134 21.36 7.09 -18.27
C ASN A 134 21.29 5.65 -17.72
N GLU A 135 20.81 5.46 -16.49
CA GLU A 135 20.65 4.13 -15.90
C GLU A 135 19.58 3.31 -16.63
N PHE A 136 18.46 3.93 -16.99
CA PHE A 136 17.44 3.33 -17.85
C PHE A 136 18.00 2.95 -19.23
N GLN A 137 18.83 3.79 -19.85
CA GLN A 137 19.45 3.50 -21.14
C GLN A 137 20.39 2.30 -21.07
N LYS A 138 21.10 2.08 -19.96
CA LYS A 138 21.90 0.85 -19.77
C LYS A 138 21.04 -0.41 -19.84
N PHE A 139 19.82 -0.36 -19.29
CA PHE A 139 18.87 -1.47 -19.39
C PHE A 139 18.41 -1.69 -20.85
N VAL A 140 17.99 -0.63 -21.55
CA VAL A 140 17.52 -0.69 -22.94
C VAL A 140 18.62 -1.18 -23.89
N GLN A 141 19.86 -0.73 -23.73
CA GLN A 141 20.96 -1.13 -24.62
C GLN A 141 21.39 -2.58 -24.43
N ARG A 142 21.27 -3.13 -23.22
CA ARG A 142 21.65 -4.52 -22.91
C ARG A 142 20.61 -5.52 -23.39
N LYS A 143 19.33 -5.17 -23.35
CA LYS A 143 18.25 -6.01 -23.86
C LYS A 143 18.03 -5.63 -25.31
N ALA A 144 18.48 -6.45 -26.26
CA ALA A 144 18.36 -6.21 -27.72
C ALA A 144 16.91 -6.05 -28.26
N HIS A 145 15.92 -5.86 -27.38
CA HIS A 145 14.53 -5.61 -27.69
C HIS A 145 14.27 -4.09 -27.77
N SER A 146 13.98 -3.61 -28.97
CA SER A 146 13.64 -2.22 -29.28
C SER A 146 12.38 -1.69 -28.59
N VAL A 147 11.64 -2.54 -27.89
CA VAL A 147 10.31 -2.26 -27.32
C VAL A 147 10.33 -1.17 -26.24
N TYR A 148 11.47 -0.97 -25.57
CA TYR A 148 11.61 0.06 -24.52
C TYR A 148 12.41 1.29 -24.97
N ASN A 149 12.76 1.38 -26.25
CA ASN A 149 13.54 2.51 -26.77
C ASN A 149 12.64 3.72 -27.04
N PHE A 150 12.21 4.38 -25.97
CA PHE A 150 11.41 5.60 -26.02
C PHE A 150 12.28 6.83 -26.22
N GLU A 151 11.75 7.83 -26.93
CA GLU A 151 12.40 9.13 -27.08
C GLU A 151 12.52 9.85 -25.73
N LYS A 152 13.61 10.59 -25.52
CA LYS A 152 13.89 11.33 -24.26
C LYS A 152 12.70 12.18 -23.78
N PRO A 153 11.93 12.90 -24.63
CA PRO A 153 10.76 13.65 -24.18
C PRO A 153 9.63 12.78 -23.59
N VAL A 154 9.45 11.55 -24.10
CA VAL A 154 8.46 10.60 -23.56
C VAL A 154 8.89 10.11 -22.19
N VAL A 155 10.19 9.83 -22.02
CA VAL A 155 10.76 9.43 -20.73
C VAL A 155 10.70 10.57 -19.72
N MET A 156 10.95 11.80 -20.15
CA MET A 156 10.77 12.99 -19.31
C MET A 156 9.32 13.14 -18.85
N LYS A 157 8.35 12.96 -19.74
CA LYS A 157 6.92 13.01 -19.38
C LYS A 157 6.55 11.98 -18.32
N ALA A 158 7.09 10.76 -18.42
CA ALA A 158 6.91 9.73 -17.39
C ALA A 158 7.54 10.13 -16.05
N PHE A 159 8.74 10.72 -16.07
CA PHE A 159 9.41 11.25 -14.87
C PHE A 159 8.61 12.39 -14.21
N GLU A 160 8.09 13.34 -15.00
CA GLU A 160 7.22 14.41 -14.52
C GLU A 160 5.91 13.88 -13.92
N HIS A 161 5.35 12.82 -14.50
CA HIS A 161 4.16 12.17 -13.94
C HIS A 161 4.45 11.49 -12.58
N LEU A 162 5.60 10.83 -12.43
CA LEU A 162 6.05 10.31 -11.13
C LEU A 162 6.18 11.42 -10.07
N GLN A 163 6.63 12.61 -10.46
CA GLN A 163 6.69 13.78 -9.59
C GLN A 163 5.27 14.30 -9.26
N GLN A 164 4.37 14.34 -10.23
CA GLN A 164 2.97 14.75 -10.03
C GLN A 164 2.24 13.83 -9.04
N LEU A 165 2.58 12.54 -9.02
CA LEU A 165 2.05 11.55 -8.07
C LEU A 165 2.74 11.57 -6.70
N GLU A 166 3.70 12.49 -6.49
CA GLU A 166 4.52 12.57 -5.28
C GLU A 166 5.27 11.27 -4.94
N LEU A 167 5.62 10.48 -5.95
CA LEU A 167 6.49 9.32 -5.80
C LEU A 167 7.97 9.71 -5.79
N ILE A 168 8.28 10.88 -6.37
CA ILE A 168 9.57 11.56 -6.27
C ILE A 168 9.35 13.01 -5.86
N LYS A 169 10.33 13.59 -5.16
CA LYS A 169 10.24 14.98 -4.66
C LYS A 169 11.55 15.74 -4.85
N PRO A 170 11.52 17.03 -5.22
CA PRO A 170 12.72 17.86 -5.25
C PRO A 170 13.35 18.03 -3.87
N MET A 171 14.68 17.97 -3.81
CA MET A 171 15.45 18.22 -2.57
C MET A 171 15.34 19.69 -2.12
N GLU A 172 15.29 20.61 -3.09
CA GLU A 172 15.05 22.02 -2.86
C GLU A 172 13.86 22.51 -3.69
N ARG A 173 13.02 23.37 -3.10
CA ARG A 173 12.05 24.17 -3.86
C ARG A 173 12.81 25.30 -4.53
N THR A 174 13.56 25.00 -5.59
CA THR A 174 14.29 26.03 -6.31
C THR A 174 13.31 26.94 -7.05
N SER A 175 13.23 28.18 -6.57
CA SER A 175 12.59 29.28 -7.26
C SER A 175 13.27 29.50 -8.63
N GLY A 176 12.68 28.97 -9.70
CA GLY A 176 12.87 29.42 -11.10
C GLY A 176 14.21 29.18 -11.81
N ASN A 177 15.30 28.81 -11.14
CA ASN A 177 16.66 28.93 -11.72
C ASN A 177 17.34 27.62 -12.18
N SER A 178 16.72 26.45 -12.05
CA SER A 178 17.31 25.17 -12.49
C SER A 178 16.54 24.60 -13.68
N GLN A 179 17.25 24.21 -14.74
CA GLN A 179 16.64 23.43 -15.82
C GLN A 179 16.09 22.12 -15.25
N ARG A 180 14.87 21.74 -15.64
CA ARG A 180 14.13 20.61 -15.06
C ARG A 180 14.94 19.30 -15.04
N GLU A 181 15.75 19.06 -16.07
CA GLU A 181 16.53 17.82 -16.20
C GLU A 181 17.64 17.66 -15.13
N TYR A 182 18.10 18.77 -14.55
CA TYR A 182 19.21 18.81 -13.59
C TYR A 182 18.75 19.07 -12.15
N GLN A 183 17.45 19.20 -11.91
CA GLN A 183 16.92 19.32 -10.56
C GLN A 183 17.16 18.02 -9.78
N LEU A 184 17.72 18.15 -8.58
CA LEU A 184 17.94 17.02 -7.68
C LEU A 184 16.62 16.60 -7.02
N MET A 185 16.34 15.31 -7.11
CA MET A 185 15.13 14.64 -6.67
C MET A 185 15.47 13.50 -5.72
N LYS A 186 14.49 13.12 -4.90
CA LYS A 186 14.55 11.98 -3.99
C LYS A 186 13.35 11.06 -4.22
N LEU A 187 13.60 9.76 -4.23
CA LEU A 187 12.55 8.72 -4.28
C LEU A 187 11.83 8.64 -2.93
N LEU A 188 10.49 8.61 -2.96
CA LEU A 188 9.64 8.51 -1.76
C LEU A 188 9.03 7.11 -1.60
N LEU A 189 9.66 6.10 -2.19
CA LEU A 189 9.30 4.68 -2.06
C LEU A 189 10.46 3.94 -1.42
N ASP A 190 10.17 3.04 -0.49
CA ASP A 190 11.18 2.13 0.03
C ASP A 190 11.33 0.87 -0.87
N ASN A 191 12.46 0.18 -0.70
CA ASN A 191 12.77 -1.02 -1.48
C ASN A 191 11.72 -2.13 -1.31
N THR A 192 11.11 -2.27 -0.14
CA THR A 192 10.07 -3.29 0.09
C THR A 192 8.78 -2.95 -0.64
N GLN A 193 8.37 -1.68 -0.69
CA GLN A 193 7.21 -1.21 -1.45
C GLN A 193 7.38 -1.46 -2.94
N ILE A 194 8.57 -1.16 -3.49
CA ILE A 194 8.88 -1.37 -4.92
C ILE A 194 8.81 -2.88 -5.24
N MET A 195 9.48 -3.72 -4.45
CA MET A 195 9.51 -5.16 -4.72
C MET A 195 8.14 -5.82 -4.54
N ASN A 196 7.38 -5.44 -3.52
CA ASN A 196 6.02 -5.94 -3.31
C ASN A 196 5.07 -5.51 -4.42
N ALA A 197 5.19 -4.28 -4.91
CA ALA A 197 4.39 -3.79 -6.03
C ALA A 197 4.73 -4.55 -7.33
N LEU A 198 6.01 -4.79 -7.63
CA LEU A 198 6.47 -5.56 -8.79
C LEU A 198 5.99 -7.01 -8.80
N GLN A 199 5.89 -7.65 -7.63
CA GLN A 199 5.34 -8.99 -7.49
C GLN A 199 3.85 -9.04 -7.86
N LYS A 200 3.09 -8.00 -7.49
CA LYS A 200 1.65 -7.88 -7.74
C LYS A 200 1.30 -7.22 -9.08
N TYR A 201 2.27 -6.61 -9.76
CA TYR A 201 2.04 -5.85 -10.99
C TYR A 201 1.50 -6.76 -12.13
N PRO A 202 0.36 -6.43 -12.75
CA PRO A 202 -0.26 -7.26 -13.78
C PRO A 202 0.62 -7.32 -15.02
N ASN A 203 0.85 -8.52 -15.57
CA ASN A 203 1.62 -8.72 -16.80
C ASN A 203 3.00 -8.03 -16.81
N CYS A 204 3.66 -7.96 -15.65
CA CYS A 204 5.00 -7.39 -15.53
C CYS A 204 5.97 -8.14 -16.46
N PRO A 205 6.62 -7.45 -17.43
CA PRO A 205 7.59 -8.09 -18.32
C PRO A 205 8.72 -8.76 -17.53
N THR A 206 9.08 -9.98 -17.92
CA THR A 206 10.03 -10.81 -17.15
C THR A 206 11.41 -10.18 -17.06
N ASP A 207 11.85 -9.50 -18.10
CA ASP A 207 13.12 -8.78 -18.16
C ASP A 207 13.16 -7.56 -17.22
N VAL A 208 12.06 -6.83 -17.08
CA VAL A 208 11.92 -5.75 -16.09
C VAL A 208 12.00 -6.32 -14.67
N ARG A 209 11.32 -7.43 -14.39
CA ARG A 209 11.39 -8.10 -13.09
C ARG A 209 12.79 -8.61 -12.76
N GLN A 210 13.47 -9.21 -13.74
CA GLN A 210 14.87 -9.66 -13.59
C GLN A 210 15.80 -8.48 -13.33
N TRP A 211 15.62 -7.37 -14.03
CA TRP A 211 16.43 -6.17 -13.84
C TRP A 211 16.26 -5.61 -12.43
N ALA A 212 15.04 -5.54 -11.91
CA ALA A 212 14.78 -5.07 -10.54
C ALA A 212 15.45 -5.92 -9.44
N THR A 213 15.56 -7.23 -9.67
CA THR A 213 16.25 -8.17 -8.75
C THR A 213 17.76 -8.22 -8.93
N SER A 214 18.27 -7.68 -10.03
CA SER A 214 19.70 -7.72 -10.34
C SER A 214 20.42 -6.68 -9.49
N SER A 215 20.71 -7.01 -8.23
CA SER A 215 21.63 -6.24 -7.41
C SER A 215 23.03 -6.33 -8.04
N LEU A 216 23.48 -5.22 -8.61
CA LEU A 216 24.88 -4.78 -8.71
C LEU A 216 25.93 -5.75 -9.29
N SER A 217 25.55 -6.88 -9.89
CA SER A 217 26.47 -7.89 -10.46
C SER A 217 26.91 -7.56 -11.89
N TRP A 218 27.01 -6.26 -12.23
CA TRP A 218 27.32 -5.81 -13.60
C TRP A 218 28.06 -4.46 -13.64
N LEU A 219 28.92 -4.22 -12.64
CA LEU A 219 30.14 -3.42 -12.81
C LEU A 219 31.26 -4.35 -13.27
#